data_AF-A0A1R4H0N2-F1
#
_entry.id   AF-A0A1R4H0N2-F1
#
_cell.length_a   1.000
_cell.length_b   1.000
_cell.length_c   1.000
_cell.angle_alpha   90.00
_cell.angle_beta   90.00
_cell.angle_gamma   90.00
#
_symmetry.space_group_name_H-M   'P 1'
#
loop_
_entity.id
_entity.type
_entity.pdbx_description
1 polymer ?
#
loop_
_entity_poly.entity_id
_entity_poly.type
_entity_poly.pdbx_seq_one_letter_code
_entity_poly.pdbx_strand_id
1 'polypeptide(L)' 'MPKASLYKYTKTTQNLIKLADFDSEQYVWNMIKDHQGNIWLGTSPNALLYRLNMNTQALSNFGSVFKGKGSIDYARGI' A
#
# COMPACT_ATOMS: atom_id res chain seq x y z
N MET A 1 -5.72 -1.61 -18.12
CA MET A 1 -4.41 -1.26 -17.55
C MET A 1 -4.12 -2.22 -16.41
N PRO A 2 -2.89 -2.72 -16.25
CA PRO A 2 -2.54 -3.63 -15.16
C PRO A 2 -2.79 -2.99 -13.79
N LYS A 3 -3.16 -3.81 -12.81
CA LYS A 3 -3.43 -3.40 -11.43
C LYS A 3 -2.19 -3.64 -10.57
N ALA A 4 -2.05 -2.85 -9.52
CA ALA A 4 -0.95 -3.06 -8.58
C ALA A 4 -1.17 -4.35 -7.79
N SER A 5 -0.07 -5.04 -7.50
CA SER A 5 -0.01 -6.15 -6.55
C SER A 5 1.17 -5.96 -5.61
N LEU A 6 1.02 -6.39 -4.35
CA LEU A 6 2.09 -6.37 -3.35
C LEU A 6 2.65 -7.78 -3.17
N TYR A 7 3.98 -7.88 -3.20
CA TYR A 7 4.69 -9.12 -2.93
C TYR A 7 5.67 -8.95 -1.78
N LYS A 8 5.87 -10.01 -1.00
CA LYS A 8 6.94 -10.12 -0.01
C LYS A 8 7.94 -11.16 -0.50
N TYR A 9 9.19 -10.74 -0.60
CA TYR A 9 10.31 -11.62 -0.90
C TYR A 9 11.18 -11.85 0.34
N THR A 10 11.48 -13.12 0.62
CA THR A 10 12.37 -13.53 1.70
C THR A 10 13.67 -14.06 1.11
N LYS A 11 14.77 -13.31 1.28
CA LYS A 11 16.06 -13.61 0.66
C LYS A 11 16.63 -14.97 1.10
N THR A 12 16.54 -15.30 2.38
CA THR A 12 17.13 -16.54 2.95
C THR A 12 16.50 -17.80 2.36
N THR A 13 15.18 -17.81 2.20
CA THR A 13 14.42 -18.96 1.69
C THR A 13 14.13 -18.83 0.19
N GLN A 14 14.55 -17.73 -0.44
CA GLN A 14 14.20 -17.34 -1.82
C GLN A 14 12.69 -17.42 -2.10
N ASN A 15 11.86 -17.17 -1.07
CA ASN A 15 10.42 -17.34 -1.17
C ASN A 15 9.76 -16.00 -1.52
N LEU A 16 8.93 -16.01 -2.57
CA LEU A 16 8.09 -14.89 -2.99
C LEU A 16 6.63 -15.24 -2.72
N ILE A 17 5.98 -14.46 -1.86
CA ILE A 17 4.54 -14.58 -1.62
C ILE A 17 3.81 -13.31 -2.07
N LYS A 18 2.64 -13.49 -2.68
CA LYS A 18 1.72 -12.40 -2.97
C LYS A 18 0.93 -12.07 -1.70
N LEU A 19 0.92 -10.82 -1.31
CA LEU A 19 0.24 -10.35 -0.10
C LEU A 19 -1.10 -9.68 -0.40
N ALA A 20 -1.20 -8.98 -1.52
CA ALA A 20 -2.41 -8.23 -1.87
C ALA A 20 -2.49 -7.91 -3.36
N ASP A 21 -3.73 -7.70 -3.82
CA ASP A 21 -4.07 -7.00 -5.05
C ASP A 21 -4.80 -5.70 -4.73
N PHE A 22 -4.64 -4.69 -5.59
CA PHE A 22 -5.33 -3.41 -5.46
C PHE A 22 -6.25 -3.19 -6.67
N ASP A 23 -7.50 -3.65 -6.58
CA ASP A 23 -8.43 -3.69 -7.71
C ASP A 23 -8.73 -2.33 -8.35
N SER A 24 -8.69 -1.25 -7.55
CA SER A 24 -8.89 0.12 -8.04
C SER A 24 -7.60 0.82 -8.44
N GLU A 25 -6.43 0.31 -8.05
CA GLU A 25 -5.17 1.04 -8.15
C GLU A 25 -4.23 0.44 -9.19
N GLN A 26 -3.45 1.32 -9.81
CA GLN A 26 -2.43 0.93 -10.79
C GLN A 26 -1.05 0.88 -10.17
N TYR A 27 -0.82 1.69 -9.12
CA TYR A 27 0.49 1.83 -8.50
C TYR A 27 0.37 1.93 -6.98
N VAL A 28 1.30 1.28 -6.29
CA VAL A 28 1.69 1.64 -4.92
C VAL A 28 2.85 2.63 -5.05
N TRP A 29 2.62 3.89 -4.72
CA TRP A 29 3.61 4.96 -4.91
C TRP A 29 4.53 5.14 -3.72
N ASN A 30 4.03 4.90 -2.51
CA ASN A 30 4.79 5.11 -1.28
C ASN A 30 4.49 4.00 -0.28
N MET A 31 5.50 3.68 0.53
CA MET A 31 5.41 2.69 1.59
C MET A 31 6.18 3.16 2.81
N ILE A 32 5.59 3.10 4.00
CA ILE A 32 6.26 3.41 5.27
C ILE A 32 5.91 2.38 6.34
N LYS A 33 6.89 1.96 7.13
CA LYS A 33 6.70 1.05 8.26
C LYS A 33 6.47 1.86 9.53
N ASP A 34 5.42 1.54 10.29
CA ASP A 34 5.21 2.13 11.61
C ASP A 34 5.97 1.38 12.73
N HIS A 35 5.98 1.94 13.94
CA HIS A 35 6.68 1.36 15.10
C HIS A 35 6.13 -0.02 15.54
N GLN A 36 4.91 -0.35 15.16
CA GLN A 36 4.28 -1.65 15.44
C GLN A 36 4.57 -2.68 14.34
N GLY A 37 5.24 -2.25 13.27
CA GLY A 37 5.61 -3.09 12.14
C GLY A 37 4.54 -3.25 11.08
N ASN A 38 3.46 -2.47 11.12
CA ASN A 38 2.54 -2.39 9.99
C ASN A 38 3.18 -1.59 8.85
N ILE A 39 2.75 -1.88 7.63
CA ILE A 39 3.17 -1.16 6.43
C ILE A 39 2.01 -0.32 5.93
N TRP A 40 2.20 0.99 5.87
CA TRP A 40 1.27 1.94 5.29
C TRP A 40 1.62 2.16 3.83
N LEU A 41 0.62 2.20 2.96
CA LEU A 41 0.75 2.20 1.52
C LEU A 41 -0.12 3.33 0.93
N GLY A 42 0.49 4.23 0.17
CA GLY A 42 -0.21 5.23 -0.63
C GLY A 42 -0.28 4.81 -2.09
N THR A 43 -1.46 4.89 -2.70
CA THR A 43 -1.70 4.38 -4.05
C THR A 43 -2.12 5.45 -5.04
N SER A 44 -2.18 5.10 -6.32
CA SER A 44 -2.66 5.92 -7.44
C SER A 44 -3.38 5.04 -8.46
N PRO A 45 -4.40 5.56 -9.16
CA PRO A 45 -4.78 6.97 -9.28
C PRO A 45 -5.76 7.49 -8.24
N ASN A 46 -6.40 6.64 -7.42
CA ASN A 46 -7.51 7.10 -6.58
C ASN A 46 -7.07 7.60 -5.19
N ALA A 47 -5.75 7.72 -4.97
CA ALA A 47 -5.17 8.25 -3.73
C ALA A 47 -5.70 7.53 -2.48
N LEU A 48 -5.80 6.20 -2.53
CA LEU A 48 -6.24 5.39 -1.41
C LEU A 48 -5.09 5.12 -0.44
N LEU A 49 -5.43 5.10 0.85
CA LEU A 49 -4.52 4.73 1.92
C LEU A 49 -4.83 3.31 2.38
N TYR A 50 -3.83 2.45 2.37
CA TYR A 50 -3.93 1.10 2.92
C TYR A 50 -2.95 0.90 4.08
N ARG A 51 -3.31 -0.02 4.97
CA ARG A 51 -2.41 -0.54 6.00
C ARG A 51 -2.38 -2.06 5.93
N LEU A 52 -1.19 -2.62 5.82
CA LEU A 52 -0.93 -4.05 5.95
C LEU A 52 -0.39 -4.35 7.35
N ASN A 53 -1.11 -5.18 8.11
CA ASN A 53 -0.58 -5.75 9.34
C ASN A 53 0.35 -6.92 9.00
N MET A 54 1.63 -6.82 9.34
CA MET A 54 2.62 -7.84 8.97
C MET A 54 2.53 -9.15 9.77
N ASN A 55 1.85 -9.13 10.92
CA ASN A 55 1.66 -10.31 11.76
C ASN A 55 0.47 -11.15 11.27
N THR A 56 -0.64 -10.49 10.93
CA THR A 56 -1.88 -11.15 10.50
C THR A 56 -2.06 -11.21 8.99
N GLN A 57 -1.23 -10.47 8.23
CA GLN A 57 -1.37 -10.24 6.79
C GLN A 57 -2.69 -9.56 6.39
N ALA A 58 -3.42 -8.98 7.35
CA ALA A 58 -4.65 -8.25 7.07
C ALA A 58 -4.35 -6.92 6.38
N LEU A 59 -4.97 -6.71 5.20
CA LEU A 59 -4.98 -5.45 4.49
C LEU A 59 -6.24 -4.66 4.84
N SER A 60 -6.08 -3.43 5.31
CA SER A 60 -7.17 -2.50 5.62
C SER A 60 -7.15 -1.33 4.66
N ASN A 61 -8.30 -1.01 4.04
CA ASN A 61 -8.50 0.16 3.21
C ASN A 61 -9.10 1.29 4.05
N PHE A 62 -8.41 2.44 4.13
CA PHE A 62 -8.85 3.62 4.87
C PHE A 62 -9.55 4.66 3.99
N GLY A 63 -9.77 4.33 2.72
CA GLY A 63 -10.37 5.22 1.73
C GLY A 63 -9.38 6.25 1.20
N SER A 64 -9.91 7.20 0.44
CA SER A 64 -9.11 8.35 -0.02
C SER A 64 -8.95 9.34 1.13
N VAL A 65 -7.71 9.77 1.37
CA VAL A 65 -7.42 10.84 2.33
C VAL A 65 -7.79 12.23 1.79
N PHE A 66 -8.17 12.34 0.52
CA PHE A 66 -8.59 13.58 -0.12
C PHE A 66 -10.09 13.57 -0.40
N LYS A 67 -10.84 14.45 0.27
CA LYS A 67 -12.23 14.75 -0.07
C LYS A 67 -12.29 15.85 -1.13
N GLY A 68 -11.94 15.53 -2.37
CA GLY A 68 -12.00 16.46 -3.51
C GLY A 68 -11.44 15.87 -4.79
N LYS A 69 -12.06 16.18 -5.94
CA LYS A 69 -11.55 15.73 -7.25
C LYS A 69 -10.21 16.44 -7.53
N GLY A 70 -9.15 15.65 -7.59
CA GLY A 70 -7.81 16.10 -7.92
C GLY A 70 -6.97 16.34 -6.67
N SER A 71 -6.23 15.33 -6.24
CA SER A 71 -5.13 15.55 -5.31
C SER A 71 -3.85 14.97 -5.91
N ILE A 72 -2.98 15.89 -6.30
CA ILE A 72 -1.54 15.69 -6.35
C ILE A 72 -0.98 16.51 -5.17
N ASP A 73 -1.39 16.18 -3.95
CA ASP A 73 -0.75 16.74 -2.76
C ASP A 73 -0.01 15.66 -1.98
N TYR A 74 1.27 15.93 -1.78
CA TYR A 74 2.24 14.98 -1.23
C TYR A 74 2.22 15.06 0.29
N ALA A 75 1.76 14.01 0.95
CA ALA A 75 2.18 13.75 2.32
C ALA A 75 3.62 13.22 2.30
N ARG A 76 4.61 14.11 2.24
CA ARG A 76 5.99 13.74 2.55
C ARG A 76 6.09 13.54 4.06
N GLY A 77 6.34 12.30 4.49
CA GLY A 77 6.79 12.05 5.85
C GLY A 77 8.13 12.76 6.05
N ILE A 78 8.19 13.61 7.08
CA ILE A 78 9.41 14.19 7.62
C ILE A 78 10.33 13.11 8.20
#